data_AF-A0A2M9ELY9-F1
#
_entry.id   AF-A0A2M9ELY9-F1
#
_cell.length_a   1.000
_cell.length_b   1.000
_cell.length_c   1.000
_cell.angle_alpha   90.00
_cell.angle_beta   90.00
_cell.angle_gamma   90.00
#
_symmetry.space_group_name_H-M   'P 1'
#
loop_
_entity.id
_entity.type
_entity.pdbx_description
1 polymer ?
#
loop_
_entity_poly.entity_id
_entity_poly.type
_entity_poly.pdbx_seq_one_letter_code
_entity_poly.pdbx_strand_id
1 'polypeptide(L)'
;MSLNVEHLRRTADTLQEAVNRLQDVVSEQDVAYDLFRNAAIKSFELSLETTGKLLRKALKLYGGSPREVDRLVFKDLFRYALKHGLMDEAAVERWFAYRENRNTTAHDYGAAFANETLKILPGYLQDVRNLAERLQELFDAQT
;
A
#
# COMPACT_ATOMS: atom_id res chain seq x y z
N MET A 1 -8.42 -21.13 -2.58
CA MET A 1 -8.59 -19.71 -2.99
C MET A 1 -7.47 -19.42 -3.96
N SER A 2 -7.79 -18.98 -5.18
CA SER A 2 -6.78 -18.47 -6.11
C SER A 2 -6.07 -17.26 -5.48
N LEU A 3 -4.76 -17.15 -5.69
CA LEU A 3 -4.00 -15.97 -5.31
C LEU A 3 -4.29 -14.90 -6.38
N ASN A 4 -4.97 -13.82 -6.02
CA ASN A 4 -5.22 -12.70 -6.92
C ASN A 4 -5.02 -11.35 -6.21
N VAL A 5 -4.90 -10.29 -7.02
CA VAL A 5 -4.65 -8.93 -6.54
C VAL A 5 -5.87 -8.00 -6.67
N GLU A 6 -7.06 -8.53 -6.98
CA GLU A 6 -8.25 -7.73 -7.27
C GLU A 6 -8.64 -6.82 -6.10
N HIS A 7 -8.62 -7.35 -4.87
CA HIS A 7 -8.90 -6.55 -3.69
C HIS A 7 -7.88 -5.41 -3.53
N LEU A 8 -6.60 -5.66 -3.78
CA LEU A 8 -5.56 -4.62 -3.71
C LEU A 8 -5.82 -3.52 -4.74
N ARG A 9 -6.10 -3.89 -5.99
CA ARG A 9 -6.45 -2.94 -7.06
C ARG A 9 -7.67 -2.11 -6.67
N ARG A 10 -8.73 -2.76 -6.17
CA ARG A 10 -9.93 -2.06 -5.72
C ARG A 10 -9.64 -1.05 -4.62
N THR A 11 -8.78 -1.38 -3.66
CA THR A 11 -8.41 -0.43 -2.59
C THR A 11 -7.59 0.76 -3.10
N ALA A 12 -6.74 0.54 -4.12
CA ALA A 12 -5.99 1.62 -4.77
C ALA A 12 -6.92 2.54 -5.57
N ASP A 13 -7.92 2.00 -6.26
CA ASP A 13 -8.90 2.79 -7.00
C ASP A 13 -9.78 3.63 -6.08
N THR A 14 -10.24 3.05 -4.96
CA THR A 14 -10.98 3.81 -3.93
C THR A 14 -10.13 4.93 -3.34
N LEU A 15 -8.83 4.67 -3.08
CA LEU A 15 -7.90 5.69 -2.60
C LEU A 15 -7.74 6.82 -3.63
N GLN A 16 -7.52 6.49 -4.90
CA GLN A 16 -7.38 7.46 -5.97
C GLN A 16 -8.64 8.35 -6.08
N GLU A 17 -9.83 7.74 -6.07
CA GLU A 17 -11.09 8.49 -6.15
C GLU A 17 -11.26 9.40 -4.92
N ALA A 18 -10.98 8.90 -3.72
CA ALA A 18 -11.07 9.71 -2.51
C ALA A 18 -10.13 10.92 -2.55
N VAL A 19 -8.90 10.75 -3.05
CA VAL A 19 -7.94 11.85 -3.21
C VAL A 19 -8.42 12.86 -4.24
N ASN A 20 -8.90 12.40 -5.40
CA ASN A 20 -9.41 13.28 -6.46
C ASN A 20 -10.58 14.12 -5.94
N ARG A 21 -11.55 13.47 -5.27
CA ARG A 21 -12.72 14.15 -4.69
C ARG A 21 -12.32 15.14 -3.61
N LEU A 22 -11.32 14.82 -2.80
CA LEU A 22 -10.82 15.71 -1.76
C LEU A 22 -10.22 16.99 -2.36
N GLN A 23 -9.56 16.90 -3.51
CA GLN A 23 -9.00 18.07 -4.22
C GLN A 23 -10.09 19.02 -4.75
N ASP A 24 -11.28 18.51 -5.03
CA ASP A 24 -12.42 19.31 -5.49
C ASP A 24 -13.16 20.03 -4.34
N VAL A 25 -12.87 19.69 -3.09
CA VAL A 25 -13.55 20.32 -1.94
C VAL A 25 -12.92 21.69 -1.65
N VAL A 26 -13.76 22.74 -1.69
CA VAL A 26 -13.32 24.14 -1.57
C VAL A 26 -12.95 24.52 -0.14
N SER A 27 -13.58 23.91 0.87
CA SER A 27 -13.41 24.26 2.28
C SER A 27 -13.13 23.03 3.13
N GLU A 28 -12.08 23.09 3.95
CA GLU A 28 -11.77 22.03 4.93
C GLU A 28 -12.84 21.89 6.02
N GLN A 29 -13.75 22.86 6.15
CA GLN A 29 -14.88 22.80 7.10
C GLN A 29 -16.10 22.08 6.51
N ASP A 30 -16.08 21.75 5.22
CA ASP A 30 -17.17 21.02 4.59
C ASP A 30 -17.17 19.56 5.06
N VAL A 31 -18.34 18.98 5.30
CA VAL A 31 -18.50 17.57 5.65
C VAL A 31 -17.92 16.68 4.55
N ALA A 32 -17.97 17.13 3.29
CA ALA A 32 -17.34 16.44 2.18
C ALA A 32 -15.82 16.29 2.35
N TYR A 33 -15.14 17.29 2.94
CA TYR A 33 -13.71 17.22 3.21
C TYR A 33 -13.39 16.09 4.18
N ASP A 34 -14.08 16.05 5.33
CA ASP A 34 -13.91 14.99 6.32
C ASP A 34 -14.23 13.61 5.75
N LEU A 35 -15.29 13.51 4.94
CA LEU A 35 -15.71 12.26 4.31
C LEU A 35 -14.62 11.70 3.38
N PHE A 36 -14.15 12.49 2.42
CA PHE A 36 -13.15 12.04 1.45
C PHE A 36 -11.77 11.86 2.09
N ARG A 37 -11.41 12.69 3.08
CA ARG A 37 -10.21 12.50 3.89
C ARG A 37 -10.22 11.15 4.59
N ASN A 38 -11.29 10.83 5.30
CA ASN A 38 -11.43 9.55 6.01
C ASN A 38 -11.42 8.36 5.04
N ALA A 39 -12.07 8.49 3.88
CA ALA A 39 -12.03 7.48 2.83
C ALA A 39 -10.60 7.26 2.29
N ALA A 40 -9.84 8.34 2.07
CA ALA A 40 -8.45 8.26 1.63
C ALA A 40 -7.54 7.62 2.69
N ILE A 41 -7.62 8.06 3.94
CA ILE A 41 -6.87 7.44 5.06
C ILE A 41 -7.17 5.94 5.13
N LYS A 42 -8.46 5.57 5.14
CA LYS A 42 -8.83 4.16 5.31
C LYS A 42 -8.40 3.29 4.14
N SER A 43 -8.53 3.81 2.93
CA SER A 43 -8.10 3.11 1.72
C SER A 43 -6.58 2.97 1.65
N PHE A 44 -5.83 3.98 2.10
CA PHE A 44 -4.37 3.89 2.26
C PHE A 44 -3.96 2.81 3.27
N GLU A 45 -4.56 2.80 4.46
CA GLU A 45 -4.29 1.76 5.46
C GLU A 45 -4.55 0.34 4.94
N LEU A 46 -5.72 0.15 4.31
CA LEU A 46 -6.17 -1.16 3.85
C LEU A 46 -5.33 -1.66 2.68
N SER A 47 -4.98 -0.79 1.73
CA SER A 47 -4.11 -1.15 0.61
C SER A 47 -2.70 -1.50 1.08
N LEU A 48 -2.16 -0.80 2.08
CA LEU A 48 -0.82 -1.08 2.63
C LEU A 48 -0.79 -2.43 3.35
N GLU A 49 -1.81 -2.72 4.15
CA GLU A 49 -1.98 -4.00 4.82
C GLU A 49 -2.16 -5.15 3.82
N THR A 50 -3.02 -4.96 2.82
CA THR A 50 -3.28 -5.94 1.76
C THR A 50 -2.01 -6.24 0.97
N THR A 51 -1.22 -5.21 0.65
CA THR A 51 0.08 -5.37 0.00
C THR A 51 0.99 -6.28 0.81
N GLY A 52 1.16 -6.02 2.12
CA GLY A 52 2.00 -6.87 2.98
C GLY A 52 1.51 -8.33 3.03
N LYS A 53 0.20 -8.56 3.05
CA LYS A 53 -0.39 -9.91 3.01
C LYS A 53 -0.09 -10.63 1.70
N LEU A 54 -0.27 -9.96 0.56
CA LEU A 54 -0.01 -10.56 -0.76
C LEU A 54 1.48 -10.78 -1.01
N LEU A 55 2.32 -9.82 -0.66
CA LEU A 55 3.77 -9.93 -0.77
C LEU A 55 4.31 -11.11 0.05
N ARG A 56 3.78 -11.32 1.26
CA ARG A 56 4.12 -12.50 2.07
C ARG A 56 3.75 -13.81 1.38
N LYS A 57 2.58 -13.89 0.75
CA LYS A 57 2.16 -15.07 -0.02
C LYS A 57 3.08 -15.31 -1.22
N ALA A 58 3.43 -14.25 -1.95
CA ALA A 58 4.38 -14.31 -3.06
C ALA A 58 5.76 -14.80 -2.63
N LEU A 59 6.30 -14.29 -1.52
CA LEU A 59 7.62 -14.68 -1.02
C LEU A 59 7.69 -16.16 -0.60
N LYS A 60 6.58 -16.78 -0.21
CA LYS A 60 6.53 -18.22 0.08
C LYS A 60 6.76 -19.09 -1.16
N LEU A 61 6.64 -18.55 -2.37
CA LEU A 61 6.86 -19.27 -3.63
C LEU A 61 8.35 -19.43 -3.97
N TYR A 62 9.24 -18.63 -3.39
CA TYR A 62 10.67 -18.61 -3.72
C TYR A 62 11.52 -19.68 -3.02
N GLY A 63 10.90 -20.78 -2.54
CA GLY A 63 11.61 -22.00 -2.11
C GLY A 63 12.25 -21.98 -0.71
N GLY A 64 11.95 -20.99 0.13
CA GLY A 64 12.35 -20.95 1.55
C GLY A 64 11.35 -21.63 2.49
N SER A 65 11.68 -21.73 3.79
CA SER A 65 10.74 -22.21 4.81
C SER A 65 9.53 -21.25 4.91
N PRO A 66 8.30 -21.69 4.58
CA PRO A 66 7.13 -20.81 4.66
C PRO A 66 6.91 -20.23 6.07
N ARG A 67 7.37 -20.97 7.10
CA ARG A 67 7.35 -20.53 8.50
C ARG A 67 8.30 -19.38 8.80
N GLU A 68 9.43 -19.28 8.11
CA GLU A 68 10.34 -18.15 8.25
C GLU A 68 9.72 -16.89 7.64
N VAL A 69 9.13 -17.04 6.44
CA VAL A 69 8.41 -15.95 5.78
C VAL A 69 7.26 -15.44 6.64
N ASP A 70 6.56 -16.30 7.38
CA ASP A 70 5.49 -15.89 8.30
C ASP A 70 5.95 -15.06 9.51
N ARG A 71 7.22 -15.17 9.90
CA ARG A 71 7.80 -14.40 11.03
C ARG A 71 8.30 -13.02 10.64
N LEU A 72 8.44 -12.74 9.33
CA LEU A 72 8.95 -11.46 8.85
C LEU A 72 8.03 -10.31 9.26
N VAL A 73 8.58 -9.31 9.93
CA VAL A 73 7.90 -8.03 10.17
C VAL A 73 7.95 -7.16 8.91
N PHE A 74 7.21 -6.04 8.88
CA PHE A 74 7.05 -5.23 7.67
C PHE A 74 8.39 -4.87 7.00
N LYS A 75 9.36 -4.31 7.74
CA LYS A 75 10.64 -3.92 7.13
C LYS A 75 11.40 -5.11 6.55
N ASP A 76 11.43 -6.23 7.27
CA ASP A 76 12.13 -7.43 6.82
C ASP A 76 11.43 -8.12 5.64
N LEU A 77 10.10 -8.03 5.56
CA LEU A 77 9.33 -8.53 4.43
C LEU A 77 9.75 -7.87 3.11
N PHE A 78 9.89 -6.55 3.09
CA PHE A 78 10.30 -5.80 1.89
C PHE A 78 11.79 -5.97 1.59
N ARG A 79 12.66 -6.11 2.61
CA ARG A 79 14.06 -6.53 2.37
C ARG A 79 14.16 -7.91 1.74
N TYR A 80 13.29 -8.83 2.15
CA TYR A 80 13.21 -10.15 1.52
C TYR A 80 12.75 -10.05 0.06
N ALA A 81 11.79 -9.18 -0.24
CA ALA A 81 11.37 -8.91 -1.61
C ALA A 81 12.51 -8.36 -2.48
N LEU A 82 13.33 -7.45 -1.96
CA LEU A 82 14.56 -6.99 -2.63
C LEU A 82 15.54 -8.15 -2.88
N LYS A 83 15.81 -8.97 -1.87
CA LYS A 83 16.72 -10.12 -1.98
C LYS A 83 16.30 -11.09 -3.11
N HIS A 84 14.99 -11.26 -3.32
CA HIS A 84 14.46 -12.12 -4.38
C HIS A 84 14.18 -11.39 -5.70
N GLY A 85 14.58 -10.12 -5.84
CA GLY A 85 14.43 -9.35 -7.08
C GLY A 85 12.97 -9.01 -7.42
N LEU A 86 12.06 -9.03 -6.44
CA LEU A 86 10.67 -8.60 -6.63
C LEU A 86 10.53 -7.08 -6.74
N MET A 87 11.50 -6.34 -6.19
CA MET A 87 11.55 -4.88 -6.16
C MET A 87 12.99 -4.40 -5.99
N ASP A 88 13.27 -3.17 -6.41
CA ASP A 88 14.57 -2.53 -6.23
C ASP A 88 14.69 -1.83 -4.87
N GLU A 89 15.91 -1.41 -4.53
CA GLU A 89 16.22 -0.75 -3.26
C GLU A 89 15.44 0.56 -3.09
N ALA A 90 15.31 1.34 -4.17
CA ALA A 90 14.58 2.60 -4.16
C ALA A 90 13.08 2.39 -3.84
N ALA A 91 12.47 1.34 -4.38
CA ALA A 91 11.10 0.95 -4.06
C ALA A 91 10.97 0.53 -2.60
N VAL A 92 11.88 -0.28 -2.06
CA VAL A 92 11.87 -0.68 -0.65
C VAL A 92 11.88 0.53 0.28
N GLU A 93 12.75 1.51 0.02
CA GLU A 93 12.82 2.73 0.84
C GLU A 93 11.54 3.56 0.76
N ARG A 94 10.90 3.64 -0.42
CA ARG A 94 9.56 4.25 -0.55
C ARG A 94 8.52 3.52 0.30
N TRP A 95 8.50 2.19 0.28
CA TRP A 95 7.57 1.39 1.10
C TRP A 95 7.78 1.56 2.60
N PHE A 96 9.02 1.77 3.04
CA PHE A 96 9.30 2.14 4.43
C PHE A 96 8.73 3.51 4.77
N ALA A 97 8.96 4.52 3.91
CA ALA A 97 8.42 5.85 4.10
C ALA A 97 6.87 5.85 4.17
N TYR A 98 6.21 5.07 3.32
CA TYR A 98 4.75 4.90 3.35
C TYR A 98 4.27 4.32 4.68
N ARG A 99 4.97 3.31 5.22
CA ARG A 99 4.62 2.70 6.50
C ARG A 99 4.79 3.64 7.68
N GLU A 100 5.85 4.44 7.69
CA GLU A 100 6.09 5.45 8.72
C GLU A 100 5.05 6.57 8.64
N ASN A 101 4.76 7.09 7.44
CA ASN A 101 3.71 8.10 7.26
C ASN A 101 2.33 7.58 7.70
N ARG A 102 2.00 6.30 7.42
CA ARG A 102 0.77 5.68 7.94
C ARG A 102 0.75 5.66 9.47
N ASN A 103 1.88 5.41 10.13
CA ASN A 103 1.97 5.43 11.59
C ASN A 103 1.71 6.84 12.15
N THR A 104 2.21 7.89 11.52
CA THR A 104 2.00 9.28 11.99
C THR A 104 0.58 9.77 11.70
N THR A 105 0.06 9.47 10.51
CA THR A 105 -1.31 9.85 10.07
C THR A 105 -2.40 9.30 10.98
N ALA A 106 -2.21 8.11 11.56
CA ALA A 106 -3.19 7.49 12.46
C ALA A 106 -3.31 8.21 13.83
N HIS A 107 -2.41 9.15 14.14
CA HIS A 107 -2.41 9.88 15.41
C HIS A 107 -2.77 11.36 15.23
N ASP A 108 -2.46 11.97 14.07
CA ASP A 108 -2.78 13.36 13.75
C ASP A 108 -3.62 13.44 12.47
N TYR A 109 -4.94 13.51 12.66
CA TYR A 109 -5.94 13.39 11.59
C TYR A 109 -6.19 14.69 10.79
N GLY A 110 -5.51 15.79 11.12
CA GLY A 110 -5.74 17.10 10.49
C GLY A 110 -4.56 17.57 9.65
N ALA A 111 -3.61 18.24 10.29
CA ALA A 111 -2.52 18.91 9.59
C ALA A 111 -1.53 17.94 8.95
N ALA A 112 -1.20 16.82 9.63
CA ALA A 112 -0.24 15.85 9.11
C ALA A 112 -0.74 15.17 7.83
N PHE A 113 -2.04 14.86 7.74
CA PHE A 113 -2.60 14.23 6.55
C PHE A 113 -2.48 15.12 5.30
N ALA A 114 -2.91 16.38 5.40
CA ALA A 114 -2.87 17.31 4.27
C ALA A 114 -1.43 17.69 3.89
N ASN A 115 -0.57 17.93 4.88
CA ASN A 115 0.79 18.43 4.63
C ASN A 115 1.80 17.36 4.25
N GLU A 116 1.60 16.10 4.66
CA GLU A 116 2.56 15.03 4.44
C GLU A 116 1.96 13.90 3.60
N THR A 117 0.83 13.35 4.06
CA THR A 117 0.26 12.13 3.48
C THR A 117 -0.21 12.36 2.04
N LEU A 118 -0.99 13.42 1.78
CA LEU A 118 -1.47 13.72 0.43
C LEU A 118 -0.34 13.86 -0.60
N LYS A 119 0.85 14.33 -0.18
CA LYS A 119 2.01 14.50 -1.06
C LYS A 119 2.63 13.17 -1.49
N ILE A 120 2.55 12.14 -0.66
CA ILE A 120 3.11 10.82 -0.96
C ILE A 120 2.14 9.89 -1.69
N LEU A 121 0.82 10.15 -1.60
CA LEU A 121 -0.21 9.27 -2.17
C LEU A 121 -0.10 9.02 -3.68
N PRO A 122 0.27 9.99 -4.54
CA PRO A 122 0.46 9.73 -5.97
C PRO A 122 1.56 8.69 -6.23
N GLY A 123 2.71 8.83 -5.56
CA GLY A 123 3.81 7.87 -5.67
C GLY A 123 3.43 6.50 -5.12
N TYR A 124 2.75 6.49 -3.97
CA TYR A 124 2.22 5.27 -3.36
C TYR A 124 1.26 4.51 -4.29
N LEU A 125 0.31 5.21 -4.93
CA LEU A 125 -0.65 4.61 -5.84
C LEU A 125 0.05 3.95 -7.04
N GLN A 126 1.10 4.57 -7.56
CA GLN A 126 1.91 3.97 -8.62
C GLN A 126 2.63 2.71 -8.14
N ASP A 127 3.28 2.76 -6.98
CA ASP A 127 3.99 1.61 -6.41
C ASP A 127 3.06 0.44 -6.10
N VAL A 128 1.85 0.72 -5.57
CA VAL A 128 0.81 -0.31 -5.34
C VAL A 128 0.40 -0.98 -6.64
N ARG A 129 0.14 -0.19 -7.69
CA ARG A 129 -0.29 -0.72 -8.99
C ARG A 129 0.80 -1.58 -9.63
N ASN A 130 2.03 -1.08 -9.67
CA ASN A 130 3.19 -1.81 -10.18
C ASN A 130 3.41 -3.13 -9.43
N LEU A 131 3.35 -3.09 -8.09
CA LEU A 131 3.52 -4.30 -7.30
C LEU A 131 2.35 -5.27 -7.47
N ALA A 132 1.11 -4.79 -7.59
CA ALA A 132 -0.05 -5.62 -7.87
C ALA A 132 0.09 -6.37 -9.20
N GLU A 133 0.55 -5.69 -10.27
CA GLU A 133 0.85 -6.33 -11.55
C GLU A 133 1.91 -7.41 -11.40
N ARG A 134 3.04 -7.08 -10.76
CA ARG A 134 4.13 -8.04 -10.54
C ARG A 134 3.70 -9.28 -9.73
N LEU A 135 2.86 -9.08 -8.72
CA LEU A 135 2.32 -10.17 -7.90
C LEU A 135 1.35 -11.04 -8.68
N GLN A 136 0.51 -10.44 -9.53
CA GLN A 136 -0.43 -11.20 -10.37
C GLN A 136 0.32 -12.07 -11.38
N GLU A 137 1.33 -11.53 -12.08
CA GLU A 137 2.20 -12.30 -12.98
C GLU A 137 2.82 -13.52 -12.27
N LEU A 138 3.31 -13.32 -11.05
CA LEU A 138 3.91 -14.38 -10.25
C LEU A 138 2.88 -15.45 -9.89
N PHE A 139 1.66 -15.06 -9.52
CA PHE A 139 0.60 -16.01 -9.14
C PHE A 139 0.07 -16.79 -10.35
N ASP A 140 -0.04 -16.14 -11.51
CA ASP A 140 -0.46 -16.77 -12.75
C ASP A 140 0.59 -17.81 -13.22
N ALA A 141 1.88 -17.51 -13.06
CA ALA A 141 2.96 -18.44 -13.40
C ALA A 141 3.06 -19.69 -12.51
N GLN A 142 2.30 -19.76 -11.41
CA GLN A 142 2.21 -20.92 -10.52
C GLN A 142 0.96 -21.79 -10.77
N THR A 143 0.07 -21.34 -11.66
CA THR A 143 -1.17 -22.03 -12.01
C THR A 143 -0.97 -22.88 -13.26
#